data_AF-A0A0T1QE94-F1
#
_entry.id   AF-A0A0T1QE94-F1
#
_cell.length_a   1.000
_cell.length_b   1.000
_cell.length_c   1.000
_cell.angle_alpha   90.00
_cell.angle_beta   90.00
_cell.angle_gamma   90.00
#
_symmetry.space_group_name_H-M   'P 1'
#
loop_
_entity.id
_entity.type
_entity.pdbx_description
1 polymer ?
#
loop_
_entity_poly.entity_id
_entity_poly.type
_entity_poly.pdbx_seq_one_letter_code
_entity_poly.pdbx_strand_id
1 'polypeptide(L)'
;MRVVRSPLVAVAAALLLAVATAVWSGQPSSAAGRAAAAPEPLGVPFLPAPDPLHVTIASMVAVSMTVDKNVTIRLSDGTTRTTTQYTFTKLKIRSHMNVTQRAAGHTLTIDVPDEGSLGGYDSAGKPETTTMWGTIGNVCVRVLVKICGVQGLLDFFGSLIPLTAGAEDFVGDIYAIRTVDDHAALDSTDNPVHLPGTIKVTVP
;
A
#
# COMPACT_ATOMS: atom_id res chain seq x y z
N MET A 1 26.43 -56.83 60.55
CA MET A 1 25.63 -55.70 60.03
C MET A 1 25.77 -55.66 58.52
N ARG A 2 24.69 -55.94 57.77
CA ARG A 2 24.65 -55.81 56.30
C ARG A 2 23.86 -54.54 55.97
N VAL A 3 24.51 -53.56 55.38
CA VAL A 3 23.87 -52.32 54.91
C VAL A 3 23.54 -52.47 53.43
N VAL A 4 22.28 -52.13 53.11
CA VAL A 4 21.61 -52.27 51.83
C VAL A 4 22.11 -51.21 50.84
N ARG A 5 22.38 -51.64 49.60
CA ARG A 5 22.78 -50.81 48.45
C ARG A 5 21.63 -49.89 48.03
N SER A 6 21.87 -48.58 47.91
CA SER A 6 20.91 -47.61 47.37
C SER A 6 21.15 -47.34 45.87
N PRO A 7 20.12 -47.36 45.00
CA PRO A 7 20.25 -47.31 43.54
C PRO A 7 20.30 -45.89 42.92
N LEU A 8 20.46 -44.84 43.71
CA LEU A 8 20.30 -43.45 43.25
C LEU A 8 21.49 -42.88 42.47
N VAL A 9 22.64 -43.57 42.43
CA VAL A 9 23.85 -43.06 41.77
C VAL A 9 23.83 -43.27 40.24
N ALA A 10 23.01 -44.21 39.74
CA ALA A 10 22.99 -44.55 38.31
C ALA A 10 22.22 -43.54 37.43
N VAL A 11 21.24 -42.83 37.98
CA VAL A 11 20.37 -41.93 37.19
C VAL A 11 21.05 -40.57 36.92
N ALA A 12 21.88 -40.09 37.85
CA ALA A 12 22.60 -38.83 37.67
C ALA A 12 23.73 -38.92 36.61
N ALA A 13 24.38 -40.09 36.48
CA ALA A 13 25.45 -40.30 35.52
C ALA A 13 24.95 -40.35 34.06
N ALA A 14 23.72 -40.83 33.82
CA ALA A 14 23.15 -40.91 32.49
C ALA A 14 22.72 -39.55 31.92
N LEU A 15 22.27 -38.61 32.76
CA LEU A 15 21.87 -37.27 32.31
C LEU A 15 23.06 -36.35 31.98
N LEU A 16 24.21 -36.53 32.62
CA LEU A 16 25.41 -35.71 32.33
C LEU A 16 26.13 -36.12 31.05
N LEU A 17 25.98 -37.36 30.59
CA LEU A 17 26.53 -37.84 29.31
C LEU A 17 25.72 -37.39 28.08
N ALA A 18 24.46 -36.99 28.25
CA ALA A 18 23.62 -36.52 27.14
C ALA A 18 23.78 -35.01 26.84
N VAL A 19 24.32 -34.21 27.79
CA VAL A 19 24.51 -32.77 27.59
C VAL A 19 25.88 -32.45 26.97
N ALA A 20 26.85 -33.36 27.04
CA ALA A 20 28.20 -33.15 26.51
C ALA A 20 28.40 -33.55 25.03
N THR A 21 27.45 -34.24 24.39
CA THR A 21 27.57 -34.67 22.98
C THR A 21 26.81 -33.78 21.99
N ALA A 22 26.07 -32.78 22.46
CA ALA A 22 25.42 -31.78 21.60
C ALA A 22 26.33 -30.58 21.26
N VAL A 23 27.55 -30.55 21.81
CA VAL A 23 28.58 -29.56 21.48
C VAL A 23 29.70 -30.34 20.79
N TRP A 24 29.85 -30.16 19.47
CA TRP A 24 30.83 -30.81 18.59
C TRP A 24 30.57 -32.28 18.19
N SER A 25 29.80 -32.43 17.12
CA SER A 25 30.29 -33.20 15.98
C SER A 25 29.96 -32.46 14.69
N GLY A 26 31.00 -32.08 13.95
CA GLY A 26 30.89 -31.39 12.69
C GLY A 26 30.34 -32.31 11.61
N GLN A 27 29.26 -31.89 10.98
CA GLN A 27 29.00 -32.13 9.57
C GLN A 27 28.91 -30.76 8.89
N PRO A 28 29.68 -30.48 7.82
CA PRO A 28 29.47 -29.30 7.01
C PRO A 28 28.15 -29.49 6.30
N SER A 29 27.08 -29.09 6.96
CA SER A 29 25.76 -29.00 6.38
C SER A 29 25.87 -27.99 5.26
N SER A 30 25.71 -28.51 4.05
CA SER A 30 25.54 -27.86 2.76
C SER A 30 25.51 -26.35 2.85
N ALA A 31 26.40 -25.69 2.10
CA ALA A 31 26.23 -24.29 1.75
C ALA A 31 24.75 -24.05 1.49
N ALA A 32 24.08 -23.39 2.44
CA ALA A 32 22.76 -22.87 2.23
C ALA A 32 22.98 -21.87 1.11
N GLY A 33 22.81 -22.33 -0.13
CA GLY A 33 22.71 -21.47 -1.28
C GLY A 33 21.72 -20.44 -0.84
N ARG A 34 22.21 -19.22 -0.65
CA ARG A 34 21.46 -18.07 -0.15
C ARG A 34 20.11 -18.17 -0.82
N ALA A 35 19.07 -18.50 -0.06
CA ALA A 35 17.74 -18.65 -0.62
C ALA A 35 17.56 -17.40 -1.47
N ALA A 36 17.38 -17.60 -2.79
CA ALA A 36 17.18 -16.48 -3.69
C ALA A 36 16.11 -15.64 -3.02
N ALA A 37 16.45 -14.39 -2.69
CA ALA A 37 15.52 -13.51 -2.00
C ALA A 37 14.20 -13.62 -2.76
N ALA A 38 13.10 -13.90 -2.03
CA ALA A 38 11.79 -13.93 -2.65
C ALA A 38 11.70 -12.67 -3.53
N PRO A 39 11.35 -12.79 -4.82
CA PRO A 39 11.32 -11.63 -5.70
C PRO A 39 10.50 -10.56 -5.02
N GLU A 40 11.13 -9.44 -4.67
CA GLU A 40 10.39 -8.32 -4.10
C GLU A 40 9.43 -7.85 -5.18
N PRO A 41 8.11 -7.86 -4.92
CA PRO A 41 7.16 -7.34 -5.89
C PRO A 41 7.54 -5.88 -6.16
N LEU A 42 7.59 -5.51 -7.44
CA LEU A 42 7.97 -4.19 -7.92
C LEU A 42 6.86 -3.17 -7.60
N GLY A 43 6.50 -3.00 -6.33
CA GLY A 43 5.64 -1.95 -5.80
C GLY A 43 4.12 -2.10 -6.02
N VAL A 44 3.65 -2.59 -7.16
CA VAL A 44 2.21 -2.65 -7.52
C VAL A 44 1.66 -4.07 -7.56
N PRO A 45 0.42 -4.31 -7.08
CA PRO A 45 -0.19 -5.66 -7.05
C PRO A 45 -0.81 -6.10 -8.37
N PHE A 46 -0.95 -5.19 -9.33
CA PHE A 46 -1.37 -5.48 -10.71
C PHE A 46 -0.40 -4.80 -11.69
N LEU A 47 -0.40 -5.25 -12.95
CA LEU A 47 0.40 -4.65 -14.02
C LEU A 47 -0.29 -3.37 -14.53
N PRO A 48 0.16 -2.17 -14.14
CA PRO A 48 -0.44 -0.92 -14.58
C PRO A 48 -0.12 -0.63 -16.04
N ALA A 49 -0.99 0.13 -16.70
CA ALA A 49 -0.76 0.57 -18.07
C ALA A 49 0.45 1.52 -18.18
N PRO A 50 1.15 1.56 -19.32
CA PRO A 50 2.22 2.53 -19.56
C PRO A 50 1.71 3.97 -19.67
N ASP A 51 0.48 4.16 -20.14
CA ASP A 51 -0.21 5.45 -20.20
C ASP A 51 -0.89 5.73 -18.84
N PRO A 52 -0.48 6.78 -18.10
CA PRO A 52 -1.05 7.07 -16.79
C PRO A 52 -2.50 7.58 -16.88
N LEU A 53 -3.23 7.38 -15.79
CA LEU A 53 -4.50 8.05 -15.52
C LEU A 53 -4.19 9.51 -15.14
N HIS A 54 -4.69 10.46 -15.91
CA HIS A 54 -4.70 11.86 -15.48
C HIS A 54 -5.92 12.06 -14.57
N VAL A 55 -5.65 12.27 -13.28
CA VAL A 55 -6.66 12.39 -12.23
C VAL A 55 -6.70 13.83 -11.75
N THR A 56 -7.88 14.44 -11.83
CA THR A 56 -8.17 15.73 -11.21
C THR A 56 -9.27 15.59 -10.17
N ILE A 57 -9.08 16.20 -8.99
CA ILE A 57 -10.12 16.26 -7.96
C ILE A 57 -10.23 17.70 -7.47
N ALA A 58 -11.38 18.33 -7.69
CA ALA A 58 -11.60 19.74 -7.34
C ALA A 58 -11.56 19.96 -5.82
N SER A 59 -12.21 19.07 -5.06
CA SER A 59 -12.20 19.09 -3.60
C SER A 59 -12.26 17.68 -3.05
N MET A 60 -11.41 17.41 -2.06
CA MET A 60 -11.32 16.12 -1.39
C MET A 60 -11.03 16.29 0.09
N VAL A 61 -11.31 15.25 0.86
CA VAL A 61 -10.75 15.06 2.21
C VAL A 61 -10.06 13.73 2.21
N ALA A 62 -8.83 13.71 2.70
CA ALA A 62 -8.18 12.44 2.97
C ALA A 62 -7.80 12.33 4.45
N VAL A 63 -7.93 11.12 4.99
CA VAL A 63 -7.38 10.82 6.30
C VAL A 63 -5.97 10.33 6.05
N SER A 64 -4.98 11.05 6.61
CA SER A 64 -3.54 10.75 6.56
C SER A 64 -2.98 10.35 5.19
N MET A 65 -2.08 11.15 4.64
CA MET A 65 -1.27 10.73 3.50
C MET A 65 0.14 10.38 3.96
N THR A 66 0.58 9.15 3.68
CA THR A 66 1.99 8.77 3.76
C THR A 66 2.59 8.69 2.36
N VAL A 67 3.88 9.00 2.25
CA VAL A 67 4.59 9.13 0.98
C VAL A 67 5.85 8.29 1.00
N ASP A 68 5.97 7.38 0.03
CA ASP A 68 7.20 6.64 -0.24
C ASP A 68 7.72 6.97 -1.64
N LYS A 69 8.94 7.48 -1.72
CA LYS A 69 9.53 8.01 -2.96
C LYS A 69 10.47 6.99 -3.57
N ASN A 70 10.63 7.07 -4.89
CA ASN A 70 11.54 6.22 -5.67
C ASN A 70 11.14 4.73 -5.68
N VAL A 71 9.84 4.44 -5.57
CA VAL A 71 9.30 3.10 -5.73
C VAL A 71 9.39 2.71 -7.21
N THR A 72 9.98 1.55 -7.49
CA THR A 72 10.06 1.03 -8.87
C THR A 72 8.87 0.12 -9.14
N ILE A 73 8.11 0.46 -10.18
CA ILE A 73 6.96 -0.30 -10.66
C ILE A 73 7.23 -0.96 -12.01
N ARG A 74 6.54 -2.06 -12.29
CA ARG A 74 6.57 -2.73 -13.60
C ARG A 74 5.26 -2.54 -14.34
N LEU A 75 5.34 -2.02 -15.56
CA LEU A 75 4.21 -1.72 -16.43
C LEU A 75 3.79 -2.94 -17.25
N SER A 76 2.58 -2.90 -17.80
CA SER A 76 1.98 -4.00 -18.57
C SER A 76 2.69 -4.28 -19.90
N ASP A 77 3.43 -3.32 -20.45
CA ASP A 77 4.31 -3.50 -21.62
C ASP A 77 5.66 -4.16 -21.28
N GLY A 78 5.88 -4.48 -20.00
CA GLY A 78 7.09 -5.11 -19.49
C GLY A 78 8.18 -4.16 -19.03
N THR A 79 8.05 -2.85 -19.30
CA THR A 79 9.00 -1.82 -18.86
C THR A 79 8.88 -1.55 -17.36
N THR A 80 9.86 -0.84 -16.79
CA THR A 80 9.83 -0.40 -15.39
C THR A 80 9.87 1.12 -15.30
N ARG A 81 9.29 1.65 -14.21
CA ARG A 81 9.26 3.09 -13.95
C ARG A 81 9.48 3.37 -12.47
N THR A 82 10.31 4.35 -12.17
CA THR A 82 10.46 4.87 -10.81
C THR A 82 9.42 5.96 -10.56
N THR A 83 8.67 5.86 -9.47
CA THR A 83 7.54 6.74 -9.14
C THR A 83 7.42 6.95 -7.63
N THR A 84 6.40 7.69 -7.19
CA THR A 84 6.05 7.85 -5.77
C THR A 84 4.80 7.02 -5.45
N GLN A 85 4.80 6.39 -4.28
CA GLN A 85 3.64 5.74 -3.70
C GLN A 85 3.03 6.65 -2.65
N TYR A 86 1.73 6.93 -2.80
CA TYR A 86 0.93 7.71 -1.86
C TYR A 86 -0.11 6.79 -1.23
N THR A 87 -0.11 6.66 0.10
CA THR A 87 -1.12 5.87 0.80
C THR A 87 -2.00 6.78 1.64
N PHE A 88 -3.30 6.66 1.42
CA PHE A 88 -4.36 7.36 2.12
C PHE A 88 -5.16 6.37 2.96
N THR A 89 -5.45 6.72 4.20
CA THR A 89 -6.33 5.90 5.06
C THR A 89 -7.79 6.01 4.65
N LYS A 90 -8.18 7.14 4.05
CA LYS A 90 -9.49 7.39 3.44
C LYS A 90 -9.33 8.49 2.41
N LEU A 91 -10.03 8.40 1.29
CA LEU A 91 -10.13 9.50 0.33
C LEU A 91 -11.61 9.70 -0.03
N LYS A 92 -12.18 10.82 0.43
CA LYS A 92 -13.54 11.26 0.08
C LYS A 92 -13.44 12.41 -0.92
N ILE A 93 -14.08 12.26 -2.07
CA ILE A 93 -14.32 13.33 -3.04
C ILE A 93 -15.53 14.12 -2.57
N ARG A 94 -15.41 15.45 -2.54
CA ARG A 94 -16.47 16.36 -2.07
C ARG A 94 -17.18 17.11 -3.18
N SER A 95 -16.64 17.13 -4.40
CA SER A 95 -17.20 17.98 -5.46
C SER A 95 -17.07 17.42 -6.86
N HIS A 96 -15.88 17.30 -7.43
CA HIS A 96 -15.75 16.81 -8.79
C HIS A 96 -14.47 16.02 -8.91
N MET A 97 -14.56 14.83 -9.50
CA MET A 97 -13.40 14.05 -9.90
C MET A 97 -13.53 13.68 -11.36
N ASN A 98 -12.44 13.88 -12.09
CA ASN A 98 -12.30 13.42 -13.46
C ASN A 98 -11.05 12.56 -13.57
N VAL A 99 -11.19 11.42 -14.23
CA VAL A 99 -10.08 10.57 -14.62
C VAL A 99 -10.11 10.42 -16.12
N THR A 100 -9.01 10.75 -16.78
CA THR A 100 -8.85 10.49 -18.21
C THR A 100 -7.64 9.62 -18.45
N GLN A 101 -7.77 8.69 -19.38
CA GLN A 101 -6.65 7.90 -19.89
C GLN A 101 -6.74 7.85 -21.40
N ARG A 102 -5.62 8.14 -22.06
CA ARG A 102 -5.50 7.96 -23.51
C ARG A 102 -4.52 6.83 -23.76
N ALA A 103 -4.99 5.75 -24.35
CA ALA A 103 -4.19 4.57 -24.63
C ALA A 103 -4.61 3.96 -25.96
N ALA A 104 -3.64 3.68 -26.84
CA ALA A 104 -3.86 3.03 -28.14
C ALA A 104 -5.00 3.65 -28.99
N GLY A 105 -5.14 4.98 -28.98
CA GLY A 105 -6.20 5.70 -29.72
C GLY A 105 -7.56 5.73 -29.03
N HIS A 106 -7.75 5.00 -27.94
CA HIS A 106 -8.95 5.07 -27.10
C HIS A 106 -8.81 6.13 -26.02
N THR A 107 -9.93 6.73 -25.62
CA THR A 107 -10.00 7.60 -24.44
C THR A 107 -10.99 7.03 -23.43
N LEU A 108 -10.50 6.61 -22.28
CA LEU A 108 -11.31 6.34 -21.10
C LEU A 108 -11.53 7.65 -20.36
N THR A 109 -12.76 7.88 -19.92
CA THR A 109 -13.13 8.99 -19.03
C THR A 109 -14.02 8.45 -17.93
N ILE A 110 -13.65 8.73 -16.69
CA ILE A 110 -14.49 8.53 -15.51
C ILE A 110 -14.81 9.91 -14.97
N ASP A 111 -16.08 10.27 -14.91
CA ASP A 111 -16.53 11.56 -14.41
C ASP A 111 -17.45 11.34 -13.22
N VAL A 112 -17.07 11.89 -12.07
CA VAL A 112 -17.80 11.87 -10.81
C VAL A 112 -18.24 13.31 -10.55
N PRO A 113 -19.50 13.66 -10.85
CA PRO A 113 -19.96 15.05 -10.89
C PRO A 113 -20.08 15.71 -9.51
N ASP A 114 -20.22 14.90 -8.46
CA ASP A 114 -20.51 15.33 -7.09
C ASP A 114 -19.56 14.64 -6.08
N GLU A 115 -20.09 13.80 -5.19
CA GLU A 115 -19.31 13.09 -4.18
C GLU A 115 -18.93 11.68 -4.64
N GLY A 116 -17.84 11.17 -4.07
CA GLY A 116 -17.40 9.79 -4.23
C GLY A 116 -16.40 9.41 -3.15
N SER A 117 -16.00 8.14 -3.12
CA SER A 117 -14.98 7.66 -2.20
C SER A 117 -14.09 6.59 -2.81
N LEU A 118 -12.83 6.64 -2.40
CA LEU A 118 -11.84 5.59 -2.55
C LEU A 118 -11.32 5.28 -1.15
N GLY A 119 -11.60 4.08 -0.67
CA GLY A 119 -11.46 3.68 0.71
C GLY A 119 -12.54 4.31 1.58
N GLY A 120 -12.32 4.34 2.88
CA GLY A 120 -13.39 4.71 3.78
C GLY A 120 -13.26 4.09 5.15
N TYR A 121 -14.41 3.77 5.71
CA TYR A 121 -14.52 2.90 6.86
C TYR A 121 -15.53 1.82 6.53
N ASP A 122 -15.21 0.58 6.87
CA ASP A 122 -16.19 -0.50 6.84
C ASP A 122 -17.34 -0.22 7.81
N SER A 123 -18.38 -1.06 7.76
CA SER A 123 -19.51 -1.00 8.70
C SER A 123 -19.11 -1.13 10.19
N ALA A 124 -17.90 -1.62 10.50
CA ALA A 124 -17.33 -1.71 11.84
C ALA A 124 -16.46 -0.49 12.23
N GLY A 125 -16.34 0.52 11.37
CA GLY A 125 -15.57 1.74 11.62
C GLY A 125 -14.05 1.56 11.44
N LYS A 126 -13.60 0.52 10.74
CA LYS A 126 -12.18 0.29 10.44
C LYS A 126 -11.79 0.88 9.09
N PRO A 127 -10.59 1.46 8.96
CA PRO A 127 -10.21 2.18 7.76
C PRO A 127 -9.94 1.25 6.56
N GLU A 128 -10.47 1.61 5.40
CA GLU A 128 -10.16 0.99 4.11
C GLU A 128 -9.16 1.87 3.36
N THR A 129 -7.98 1.34 3.05
CA THR A 129 -6.86 2.14 2.56
C THR A 129 -6.87 2.29 1.03
N THR A 130 -6.49 3.46 0.54
CA THR A 130 -6.25 3.73 -0.88
C THR A 130 -4.78 4.02 -1.10
N THR A 131 -4.14 3.29 -2.01
CA THR A 131 -2.76 3.53 -2.47
C THR A 131 -2.76 3.96 -3.93
N MET A 132 -1.97 4.99 -4.24
CA MET A 132 -1.75 5.49 -5.59
C MET A 132 -0.26 5.45 -5.92
N TRP A 133 0.08 5.00 -7.14
CA TRP A 133 1.46 5.02 -7.63
C TRP A 133 1.54 5.96 -8.82
N GLY A 134 2.29 7.04 -8.70
CA GLY A 134 2.27 8.11 -9.70
C GLY A 134 3.01 9.36 -9.26
N THR A 135 2.69 10.45 -9.94
CA THR A 135 3.18 11.78 -9.61
C THR A 135 1.99 12.69 -9.35
N ILE A 136 1.95 13.35 -8.19
CA ILE A 136 1.00 14.41 -7.92
C ILE A 136 1.66 15.73 -8.33
N GLY A 137 1.13 16.35 -9.38
CA GLY A 137 1.60 17.64 -9.89
C GLY A 137 1.13 18.80 -9.01
N ASN A 138 -0.08 18.72 -8.46
CA ASN A 138 -0.59 19.72 -7.53
C ASN A 138 -1.56 19.12 -6.52
N VAL A 139 -1.58 19.70 -5.33
CA VAL A 139 -2.57 19.47 -4.28
C VAL A 139 -2.45 20.63 -3.30
N CYS A 140 -3.56 21.24 -2.91
CA CYS A 140 -3.55 22.38 -2.02
C CYS A 140 -4.34 22.09 -0.75
N VAL A 141 -3.81 22.50 0.41
CA VAL A 141 -4.51 22.42 1.69
C VAL A 141 -4.72 23.84 2.22
N ARG A 142 -5.93 24.14 2.67
CA ARG A 142 -6.27 25.42 3.29
C ARG A 142 -6.38 25.23 4.79
N VAL A 143 -5.34 25.69 5.51
CA VAL A 143 -5.35 25.82 6.97
C VAL A 143 -5.57 27.29 7.32
N LEU A 144 -4.53 28.03 7.70
CA LEU A 144 -4.57 29.50 7.83
C LEU A 144 -4.16 30.21 6.52
N VAL A 145 -3.28 29.57 5.75
CA VAL A 145 -2.84 29.99 4.42
C VAL A 145 -2.97 28.80 3.46
N LYS A 146 -3.13 29.07 2.16
CA LYS A 146 -3.21 28.01 1.14
C LYS A 146 -1.80 27.50 0.85
N ILE A 147 -1.51 26.25 1.19
CA ILE A 147 -0.24 25.58 0.92
C ILE A 147 -0.46 24.62 -0.24
N CYS A 148 0.35 24.71 -1.29
CA CYS A 148 0.19 23.89 -2.50
C CYS A 148 1.44 23.07 -2.82
N GLY A 149 1.21 21.95 -3.50
CA GLY A 149 2.23 21.00 -3.90
C GLY A 149 2.60 20.01 -2.79
N VAL A 150 2.95 18.78 -3.18
CA VAL A 150 3.31 17.73 -2.23
C VAL A 150 4.56 18.09 -1.43
N GLN A 151 5.57 18.70 -2.06
CA GLN A 151 6.79 19.13 -1.34
C GLN A 151 6.45 20.18 -0.27
N GLY A 152 5.68 21.21 -0.59
CA GLY A 152 5.27 22.23 0.38
C GLY A 152 4.44 21.65 1.54
N LEU A 153 3.60 20.64 1.26
CA LEU A 153 2.87 19.92 2.31
C LEU A 153 3.78 19.05 3.18
N LEU A 154 4.74 18.35 2.58
CA LEU A 154 5.72 17.55 3.32
C LEU A 154 6.63 18.43 4.19
N ASP A 155 7.03 19.60 3.68
CA ASP A 155 7.84 20.55 4.45
C ASP A 155 7.07 21.12 5.64
N PHE A 156 5.76 21.32 5.50
CA PHE A 156 4.91 21.86 6.56
C PHE A 156 4.47 20.80 7.59
N PHE A 157 4.07 19.60 7.14
CA PHE A 157 3.49 18.56 7.99
C PHE A 157 4.43 17.37 8.28
N GLY A 158 5.57 17.27 7.60
CA GLY A 158 6.48 16.14 7.68
C GLY A 158 6.07 14.98 6.77
N SER A 159 6.38 13.73 7.16
CA SER A 159 6.10 12.53 6.36
C SER A 159 4.64 12.09 6.37
N LEU A 160 3.83 12.66 7.27
CA LEU A 160 2.40 12.41 7.41
C LEU A 160 1.64 13.71 7.18
N ILE A 161 0.91 13.80 6.08
CA ILE A 161 0.16 15.01 5.73
C ILE A 161 -1.32 14.79 6.13
N PRO A 162 -1.84 15.50 7.15
CA PRO A 162 -3.26 15.47 7.48
C PRO A 162 -4.03 16.28 6.44
N LEU A 163 -4.77 15.59 5.58
CA LEU A 163 -5.68 16.21 4.61
C LEU A 163 -7.13 16.27 5.14
N THR A 164 -7.31 16.09 6.46
CA THR A 164 -8.60 16.03 7.14
C THR A 164 -9.33 17.37 7.11
N ALA A 165 -8.58 18.47 7.06
CA ALA A 165 -9.12 19.83 6.87
C ALA A 165 -9.70 20.04 5.47
N GLY A 166 -9.41 19.15 4.53
CA GLY A 166 -9.76 19.29 3.12
C GLY A 166 -8.56 19.69 2.27
N ALA A 167 -8.56 19.18 1.04
CA ALA A 167 -7.62 19.53 0.00
C ALA A 167 -8.39 19.92 -1.27
N GLU A 168 -7.81 20.82 -2.04
CA GLU A 168 -8.35 21.40 -3.27
C GLU A 168 -7.34 21.25 -4.41
N ASP A 169 -7.82 21.34 -5.64
CA ASP A 169 -7.00 21.40 -6.85
C ASP A 169 -6.01 20.24 -6.99
N PHE A 170 -6.44 19.03 -6.63
CA PHE A 170 -5.61 17.83 -6.82
C PHE A 170 -5.47 17.55 -8.31
N VAL A 171 -4.22 17.39 -8.76
CA VAL A 171 -3.87 16.99 -10.12
C VAL A 171 -2.72 16.00 -10.05
N GLY A 172 -2.88 14.83 -10.67
CA GLY A 172 -1.82 13.83 -10.72
C GLY A 172 -1.91 12.89 -11.91
N ASP A 173 -0.76 12.38 -12.32
CA ASP A 173 -0.62 11.32 -13.32
C ASP A 173 -0.32 10.01 -12.59
N ILE A 174 -1.30 9.11 -12.57
CA ILE A 174 -1.34 7.93 -11.70
C ILE A 174 -1.33 6.65 -12.55
N TYR A 175 -0.33 5.80 -12.36
CA TYR A 175 -0.22 4.51 -13.05
C TYR A 175 -1.18 3.48 -12.48
N ALA A 176 -1.34 3.50 -11.16
CA ALA A 176 -2.15 2.54 -10.44
C ALA A 176 -2.87 3.20 -9.28
N ILE A 177 -4.14 2.83 -9.09
CA ILE A 177 -4.92 3.11 -7.89
C ILE A 177 -5.37 1.76 -7.35
N ARG A 178 -5.12 1.50 -6.08
CA ARG A 178 -5.62 0.34 -5.36
C ARG A 178 -6.37 0.81 -4.14
N THR A 179 -7.56 0.28 -3.95
CA THR A 179 -8.28 0.42 -2.70
C THR A 179 -8.54 -0.96 -2.13
N VAL A 180 -8.29 -1.12 -0.83
CA VAL A 180 -8.42 -2.40 -0.14
C VAL A 180 -9.30 -2.22 1.08
N ASP A 181 -10.27 -3.11 1.19
CA ASP A 181 -10.82 -3.55 2.47
C ASP A 181 -10.11 -4.85 2.85
N ASP A 182 -9.28 -4.82 3.90
CA ASP A 182 -8.57 -5.98 4.44
C ASP A 182 -9.42 -6.80 5.43
N HIS A 183 -10.68 -6.41 5.60
CA HIS A 183 -11.65 -7.00 6.51
C HIS A 183 -12.91 -7.51 5.82
N ALA A 184 -13.04 -7.32 4.50
CA ALA A 184 -14.14 -7.84 3.70
C ALA A 184 -14.28 -9.36 3.93
N ALA A 185 -15.32 -9.75 4.68
CA ALA A 185 -15.77 -11.13 4.70
C ALA A 185 -16.21 -11.53 3.28
N LEU A 186 -16.17 -12.83 2.95
CA LEU A 186 -16.55 -13.31 1.61
C LEU A 186 -17.99 -12.94 1.20
N ASP A 187 -18.83 -12.60 2.18
CA ASP A 187 -20.21 -12.14 2.05
C ASP A 187 -20.37 -10.63 2.27
N SER A 188 -19.28 -9.88 2.49
CA SER A 188 -19.32 -8.42 2.66
C SER A 188 -19.70 -7.74 1.35
N THR A 189 -20.67 -6.84 1.42
CA THR A 189 -21.04 -5.94 0.32
C THR A 189 -20.41 -4.56 0.47
N ASP A 190 -19.58 -4.35 1.50
CA ASP A 190 -18.89 -3.08 1.73
C ASP A 190 -17.89 -2.89 0.58
N ASN A 191 -18.22 -1.97 -0.34
CA ASN A 191 -17.40 -1.68 -1.50
C ASN A 191 -16.51 -0.49 -1.16
N PRO A 192 -15.18 -0.68 -1.12
CA PRO A 192 -14.29 0.40 -0.76
C PRO A 192 -14.17 1.44 -1.89
N VAL A 193 -14.78 1.21 -3.06
CA VAL A 193 -14.82 2.15 -4.18
C VAL A 193 -16.26 2.55 -4.48
N HIS A 194 -16.58 3.83 -4.26
CA HIS A 194 -17.88 4.40 -4.61
C HIS A 194 -17.71 5.64 -5.46
N LEU A 195 -17.75 5.48 -6.78
CA LEU A 195 -17.62 6.57 -7.76
C LEU A 195 -18.93 6.73 -8.54
N PRO A 196 -19.96 7.36 -7.96
CA PRO A 196 -21.20 7.60 -8.68
C PRO A 196 -20.94 8.58 -9.81
N GLY A 197 -21.36 8.24 -11.02
CA GLY A 197 -21.03 9.05 -12.19
C GLY A 197 -21.05 8.25 -13.47
N THR A 198 -20.26 8.67 -14.45
CA THR A 198 -20.21 8.05 -15.76
C THR A 198 -18.83 7.49 -16.07
N ILE A 199 -18.83 6.32 -16.72
CA ILE A 199 -17.63 5.75 -17.32
C ILE A 199 -17.89 5.71 -18.83
N LYS A 200 -17.03 6.39 -19.59
CA LYS A 200 -17.11 6.46 -21.05
C LYS A 200 -15.80 5.98 -21.66
N VAL A 201 -15.91 5.14 -22.68
CA VAL A 201 -14.80 4.81 -23.56
C VAL A 201 -15.12 5.36 -24.94
N THR A 202 -14.24 6.20 -25.47
CA THR A 202 -14.31 6.69 -26.85
C THR A 202 -13.32 5.91 -27.68
N VAL A 203 -13.81 5.31 -28.77
CA VAL A 203 -13.00 4.61 -29.77
C VAL A 203 -12.62 5.58 -30.90
N PRO A 204 -11.54 5.30 -31.65
CA PRO A 204 -11.18 6.07 -32.86
C PRO A 204 -12.32 6.18 -33.88
#